data_AF-A0A497LZB4-F1
#
_entry.id   AF-A0A497LZB4-F1
#
_cell.length_a   1.000
_cell.length_b   1.000
_cell.length_c   1.000
_cell.angle_alpha   90.00
_cell.angle_beta   90.00
_cell.angle_gamma   90.00
#
_symmetry.space_group_name_H-M   'P 1'
#
loop_
_entity.id
_entity.type
_entity.pdbx_description
1 polymer ?
#
loop_
_entity_poly.entity_id
_entity_poly.type
_entity_poly.pdbx_seq_one_letter_code
_entity_poly.pdbx_strand_id
1 'polypeptide(L)'
;MKLKKRRSGQIRILEAFFAALLIFASLFLIPSPPTSENNSPNDLYSIGMNTLLQLDADGSLSKLIKNKDWNRLRNILKQVLPNGVWFNLTVLNNAGAQLNDVLISNGQPISDKIVSIEYLCAASSPTYSIYIIYLQLARAS
;
A
#
# COMPACT_ATOMS: atom_id res chain seq x y z
N MET A 1 -45.28 -41.34 17.36
CA MET A 1 -44.73 -40.62 16.19
C MET A 1 -43.25 -40.31 16.47
N LYS A 2 -42.30 -40.99 15.82
CA LYS A 2 -40.86 -40.81 16.07
C LYS A 2 -40.24 -40.00 14.91
N LEU A 3 -39.77 -38.79 15.19
CA LEU A 3 -39.00 -37.96 14.26
C LEU A 3 -37.63 -38.60 14.01
N LYS A 4 -37.45 -39.20 12.83
CA LYS A 4 -36.18 -39.81 12.41
C LYS A 4 -35.19 -38.67 12.07
N LYS A 5 -34.24 -38.42 12.97
CA LYS A 5 -33.19 -37.39 12.84
C LYS A 5 -32.35 -37.65 11.58
N ARG A 6 -32.54 -36.84 10.53
CA ARG A 6 -31.82 -36.96 9.25
C ARG A 6 -30.39 -36.40 9.37
N ARG A 7 -29.47 -37.22 9.89
CA ARG A 7 -28.04 -36.89 10.02
C ARG A 7 -27.32 -36.66 8.68
N SER A 8 -27.84 -37.21 7.58
CA SER A 8 -27.18 -37.12 6.26
C SER A 8 -27.14 -35.71 5.67
N GLY A 9 -28.20 -34.90 5.89
CA GLY A 9 -28.23 -33.51 5.42
C GLY A 9 -27.27 -32.62 6.19
N GLN A 10 -27.14 -32.84 7.50
CA GLN A 10 -26.21 -32.10 8.36
C GLN A 10 -24.75 -32.34 7.96
N ILE A 11 -24.42 -33.58 7.58
CA ILE A 11 -23.08 -33.94 7.09
C ILE A 11 -22.76 -33.21 5.78
N ARG A 12 -23.69 -33.19 4.82
CA ARG A 12 -23.49 -32.54 3.52
C ARG A 12 -23.33 -31.01 3.64
N ILE A 13 -24.01 -30.38 4.61
CA ILE A 13 -23.85 -28.96 4.92
C ILE A 13 -22.47 -28.69 5.52
N LEU A 14 -22.03 -29.54 6.46
CA LEU A 14 -20.72 -29.41 7.10
C LEU A 14 -19.59 -29.57 6.07
N GLU A 15 -19.75 -30.50 5.13
CA GLU A 15 -18.80 -30.74 4.03
C GLU A 15 -18.67 -29.52 3.11
N ALA A 16 -19.80 -28.93 2.69
CA ALA A 16 -19.78 -27.71 1.88
C ALA A 16 -19.15 -26.52 2.63
N PHE A 17 -19.40 -26.40 3.93
CA PHE A 17 -18.80 -25.36 4.77
C PHE A 17 -17.28 -25.51 4.87
N PHE A 18 -16.77 -26.73 5.12
CA PHE A 18 -15.33 -26.98 5.15
C PHE A 18 -14.67 -26.80 3.78
N ALA A 19 -15.34 -27.21 2.69
CA ALA A 19 -14.84 -26.97 1.34
C ALA A 19 -14.70 -25.46 1.04
N ALA A 20 -15.70 -24.65 1.39
CA ALA A 20 -15.63 -23.21 1.26
C ALA A 20 -14.49 -22.61 2.12
N LEU A 21 -14.35 -23.06 3.36
CA LEU A 21 -13.28 -22.61 4.25
C LEU A 21 -11.88 -22.92 3.69
N LEU A 22 -11.69 -24.12 3.12
CA LEU A 22 -10.44 -24.53 2.49
C LEU A 22 -10.11 -23.71 1.24
N ILE A 23 -11.11 -23.42 0.40
CA ILE A 23 -10.94 -22.54 -0.76
C ILE A 23 -10.53 -21.14 -0.30
N PHE A 24 -11.20 -20.58 0.71
CA PHE A 24 -10.82 -19.27 1.25
C PHE A 24 -9.43 -19.29 1.91
N ALA A 25 -9.09 -20.33 2.66
CA ALA A 25 -7.77 -20.48 3.28
C ALA A 25 -6.65 -20.58 2.22
N SER A 26 -6.92 -21.21 1.07
CA SER A 26 -5.95 -21.31 -0.01
C SER A 26 -5.53 -19.95 -0.57
N LEU A 27 -6.40 -18.93 -0.52
CA LEU A 27 -6.07 -17.57 -0.94
C LEU A 27 -5.01 -16.92 -0.02
N PHE A 28 -4.97 -17.31 1.25
CA PHE A 28 -3.96 -16.85 2.22
C PHE A 28 -2.66 -17.64 2.16
N LEU A 29 -2.66 -18.81 1.51
CA LEU A 29 -1.47 -19.66 1.32
C LEU A 29 -0.72 -19.34 0.03
N ILE A 30 -1.25 -18.48 -0.84
CA ILE A 30 -0.50 -17.96 -1.98
C ILE A 30 0.67 -17.16 -1.39
N PRO A 31 1.91 -17.65 -1.50
CA PRO A 31 3.06 -16.87 -1.08
C PRO A 31 3.01 -15.57 -1.88
N SER A 32 3.24 -14.43 -1.23
CA SER A 32 3.57 -13.21 -1.96
C SER A 32 4.64 -13.59 -3.00
N PRO A 33 4.46 -13.19 -4.28
CA PRO A 33 5.40 -13.57 -5.32
C PRO A 33 6.81 -13.28 -4.81
N PRO A 34 7.75 -14.25 -4.89
CA PRO A 34 9.10 -14.00 -4.43
C PRO A 34 9.55 -12.73 -5.12
N THR A 35 10.02 -11.76 -4.34
CA THR A 35 10.78 -10.64 -4.88
C THR A 35 12.02 -11.25 -5.51
N SER A 36 11.89 -11.69 -6.77
CA SER A 36 13.01 -12.11 -7.58
C SER A 36 14.00 -10.97 -7.53
N GLU A 37 15.27 -11.29 -7.31
CA GLU A 37 16.42 -10.38 -7.38
C GLU A 37 16.65 -9.85 -8.81
N ASN A 38 15.59 -9.55 -9.55
CA ASN A 38 15.65 -8.71 -10.72
C ASN A 38 15.51 -7.28 -10.24
N ASN A 39 16.66 -6.64 -10.03
CA ASN A 39 16.81 -5.21 -9.79
C ASN A 39 16.38 -4.39 -11.01
N SER A 40 15.14 -4.58 -11.46
CA SER A 40 14.54 -3.85 -12.55
C SER A 40 13.98 -2.55 -11.95
N PRO A 41 14.25 -1.37 -12.55
CA PRO A 41 13.62 -0.11 -12.15
C PRO A 41 12.09 -0.20 -12.12
N ASN A 42 11.53 -1.13 -12.89
CA ASN A 42 10.09 -1.40 -12.98
C ASN A 42 9.51 -1.97 -11.68
N ASP A 43 10.32 -2.67 -10.89
CA ASP A 43 9.90 -3.28 -9.63
C ASP A 43 9.75 -2.21 -8.54
N LEU A 44 10.72 -1.29 -8.42
CA LEU A 44 10.63 -0.16 -7.50
C LEU A 44 9.50 0.79 -7.87
N TYR A 45 9.28 1.03 -9.17
CA TYR A 45 8.14 1.83 -9.63
C TYR A 45 6.81 1.19 -9.18
N SER A 46 6.66 -0.11 -9.41
CA SER A 46 5.46 -0.87 -9.02
C SER A 46 5.26 -0.89 -7.50
N ILE A 47 6.33 -1.06 -6.71
CA ILE A 47 6.30 -0.97 -5.24
C ILE A 47 5.84 0.42 -4.80
N GLY A 48 6.42 1.49 -5.36
CA GLY A 48 6.07 2.87 -5.04
C GLY A 48 4.62 3.20 -5.37
N MET A 49 4.18 2.86 -6.58
CA MET A 49 2.80 3.10 -7.03
C MET A 49 1.79 2.34 -6.18
N ASN A 50 2.02 1.05 -5.91
CA ASN A 50 1.13 0.25 -5.06
C ASN A 50 1.07 0.79 -3.62
N THR A 51 2.20 1.26 -3.09
CA THR A 51 2.26 1.88 -1.76
C THR A 51 1.39 3.14 -1.70
N LEU A 52 1.49 4.01 -2.71
CA LEU A 52 0.70 5.24 -2.78
C LEU A 52 -0.79 4.96 -2.97
N LEU A 53 -1.15 4.03 -3.85
CA LEU A 53 -2.53 3.57 -4.05
C LEU A 53 -3.12 3.00 -2.75
N GLN A 54 -2.37 2.17 -2.03
CA GLN A 54 -2.84 1.59 -0.77
C GLN A 54 -3.04 2.66 0.30
N LEU A 55 -2.16 3.65 0.36
CA LEU A 55 -2.23 4.74 1.33
C LEU A 55 -3.40 5.70 1.04
N ASP A 56 -3.79 5.83 -0.22
CA ASP A 56 -4.89 6.69 -0.66
C ASP A 56 -6.25 5.96 -0.72
N ALA A 57 -6.26 4.62 -0.61
CA ALA A 57 -7.45 3.79 -0.87
C ALA A 57 -8.71 4.20 -0.07
N ASP A 58 -8.55 4.72 1.15
CA ASP A 58 -9.63 5.20 2.03
C ASP A 58 -9.57 6.73 2.27
N GLY A 59 -8.82 7.43 1.42
CA GLY A 59 -8.52 8.85 1.52
C GLY A 59 -7.59 9.21 2.68
N SER A 60 -6.95 8.24 3.34
CA SER A 60 -6.01 8.50 4.45
C SER A 60 -4.86 9.41 4.02
N LEU A 61 -4.31 9.22 2.82
CA LEU A 61 -3.27 10.07 2.26
C LEU A 61 -3.68 11.55 2.23
N SER A 62 -4.85 11.85 1.65
CA SER A 62 -5.39 13.22 1.60
C SER A 62 -5.60 13.82 2.99
N LYS A 63 -6.05 13.02 3.97
CA LYS A 63 -6.24 13.45 5.37
C LYS A 63 -4.91 13.78 6.04
N LEU A 64 -3.89 12.95 5.86
CA LEU A 64 -2.54 13.19 6.38
C LEU A 64 -1.96 14.49 5.82
N ILE A 65 -2.13 14.73 4.51
CA ILE A 65 -1.67 15.94 3.84
C ILE A 65 -2.41 17.17 4.37
N LYS A 66 -3.73 17.12 4.43
CA LYS A 66 -4.57 18.21 4.93
C LYS A 66 -4.23 18.59 6.37
N ASN A 67 -3.97 17.59 7.21
CA ASN A 67 -3.62 17.79 8.62
C ASN A 67 -2.14 18.12 8.84
N LYS A 68 -1.34 18.17 7.76
CA LYS A 68 0.12 18.35 7.81
C LYS A 68 0.82 17.33 8.72
N ASP A 69 0.31 16.10 8.78
CA ASP A 69 0.83 15.05 9.64
C ASP A 69 1.99 14.29 8.96
N TRP A 70 3.05 15.04 8.65
CA TRP A 70 4.20 14.56 7.89
C TRP A 70 4.99 13.47 8.61
N ASN A 71 5.05 13.54 9.95
CA ASN A 71 5.73 12.53 10.76
C ASN A 71 5.00 11.20 10.70
N ARG A 72 3.66 11.20 10.76
CA ARG A 72 2.86 9.99 10.60
C ARG A 72 2.98 9.43 9.19
N LEU A 73 2.93 10.27 8.16
CA LEU A 73 3.16 9.88 6.78
C LEU A 73 4.53 9.19 6.61
N ARG A 74 5.60 9.79 7.15
CA ARG A 74 6.94 9.21 7.16
C ARG A 74 6.98 7.84 7.84
N ASN A 75 6.32 7.70 8.99
CA ASN A 75 6.30 6.45 9.74
C ASN A 75 5.52 5.35 9.02
N ILE A 76 4.41 5.68 8.37
CA ILE A 76 3.66 4.71 7.55
C ILE A 76 4.52 4.23 6.39
N LEU A 77 5.20 5.12 5.67
CA LEU A 77 6.10 4.74 4.57
C LEU A 77 7.23 3.83 5.04
N LYS A 78 7.82 4.10 6.22
CA LYS A 78 8.83 3.21 6.83
C LYS A 78 8.31 1.81 7.14
N GLN A 79 7.02 1.65 7.41
CA GLN A 79 6.41 0.37 7.75
C GLN A 79 5.94 -0.40 6.50
N VAL A 80 5.46 0.32 5.48
CA VAL A 80 4.87 -0.28 4.27
C VAL A 80 5.93 -0.60 3.22
N LEU A 81 6.95 0.24 3.07
CA LEU A 81 8.01 0.00 2.10
C LEU A 81 8.90 -1.18 2.55
N PRO A 82 9.38 -2.02 1.62
CA PRO A 82 10.27 -3.11 1.95
C PRO A 82 11.56 -2.65 2.65
N ASN A 83 12.08 -3.49 3.54
CA ASN A 83 13.37 -3.26 4.17
C ASN A 83 14.48 -3.11 3.11
N GLY A 84 15.42 -2.18 3.34
CA GLY A 84 16.51 -1.89 2.42
C GLY A 84 16.15 -0.98 1.25
N VAL A 85 14.89 -0.52 1.16
CA VAL A 85 14.48 0.53 0.21
C VAL A 85 14.64 1.90 0.88
N TRP A 86 15.46 2.75 0.29
CA TRP A 86 15.49 4.18 0.61
C TRP A 86 14.30 4.88 -0.03
N PHE A 87 13.75 5.88 0.66
CA PHE A 87 12.74 6.76 0.09
C PHE A 87 12.95 8.23 0.42
N ASN A 88 12.46 9.09 -0.46
CA ASN A 88 12.23 10.50 -0.21
C ASN A 88 10.90 10.91 -0.85
N LEU A 89 10.05 11.60 -0.10
CA LEU A 89 8.74 12.03 -0.56
C LEU A 89 8.57 13.54 -0.43
N THR A 90 8.06 14.15 -1.49
CA THR A 90 7.68 15.55 -1.56
C THR A 90 6.21 15.67 -1.91
N VAL A 91 5.48 16.52 -1.19
CA VAL A 91 4.07 16.81 -1.47
C VAL A 91 3.98 18.21 -2.04
N LEU A 92 3.35 18.36 -3.20
CA LEU A 92 3.05 19.64 -3.82
C LEU A 92 1.54 19.90 -3.85
N ASN A 93 1.17 21.18 -3.91
CA ASN A 93 -0.18 21.58 -4.28
C ASN A 93 -0.37 21.51 -5.82
N ASN A 94 -1.59 21.80 -6.27
CA ASN A 94 -1.95 21.88 -7.69
C ASN A 94 -1.18 22.94 -8.49
N ALA A 95 -0.54 23.91 -7.83
CA ALA A 95 0.31 24.93 -8.45
C ALA A 95 1.79 24.53 -8.48
N GLY A 96 2.15 23.32 -8.00
CA GLY A 96 3.52 22.82 -7.93
C GLY A 96 4.33 23.36 -6.75
N ALA A 97 3.72 24.09 -5.81
CA ALA A 97 4.40 24.56 -4.61
C ALA A 97 4.48 23.45 -3.55
N GLN A 98 5.67 23.26 -2.98
CA GLN A 98 5.89 22.27 -1.92
C GLN A 98 5.10 22.62 -0.65
N LEU A 99 4.41 21.64 -0.10
CA LEU A 99 3.56 21.75 1.08
C LEU A 99 4.23 21.23 2.35
N ASN A 100 5.05 20.18 2.24
CA ASN A 100 5.75 19.64 3.41
C ASN A 100 6.94 20.53 3.81
N ASP A 101 6.99 20.89 5.08
CA ASP A 101 8.02 21.73 5.72
C ASP A 101 9.10 20.91 6.43
N VAL A 102 8.88 19.61 6.58
CA VAL A 102 9.85 18.64 7.09
C VAL A 102 10.20 17.61 6.03
N LEU A 103 11.43 17.08 6.10
CA LEU A 103 11.90 16.01 5.23
C LEU A 103 11.05 14.73 5.42
N ILE A 104 10.51 14.13 4.36
CA ILE A 104 9.78 12.85 4.46
C ILE A 104 10.65 11.75 3.83
N SER A 105 11.63 11.28 4.61
CA SER A 105 12.61 10.28 4.16
C SER A 105 13.03 9.34 5.29
N ASN A 106 13.60 8.19 4.95
CA ASN A 106 14.28 7.28 5.89
C ASN A 106 15.81 7.44 5.93
N GLY A 107 16.41 8.35 5.18
CA GLY A 107 17.86 8.59 5.24
C GLY A 107 18.42 9.24 3.98
N GLN A 108 19.70 9.00 3.71
CA GLN A 108 20.36 9.42 2.47
C GLN A 108 20.22 8.36 1.38
N PRO A 109 20.24 8.74 0.09
CA PRO A 109 20.21 7.79 -1.01
C PRO A 109 21.31 6.74 -0.87
N ILE A 110 20.95 5.48 -1.08
CA ILE A 110 21.85 4.32 -0.94
C ILE A 110 22.38 3.88 -2.33
N SER A 111 21.92 4.53 -3.41
CA SER A 111 22.32 4.25 -4.80
C SER A 111 22.02 5.43 -5.71
N ASP A 112 22.76 5.55 -6.81
CA ASP A 112 22.55 6.53 -7.87
C ASP A 112 21.35 6.16 -8.77
N LYS A 113 20.87 4.91 -8.69
CA LYS A 113 19.68 4.44 -9.44
C LYS A 113 18.40 4.79 -8.68
N ILE A 114 17.96 6.04 -8.82
CA ILE A 114 16.73 6.55 -8.21
C ILE A 114 15.56 6.39 -9.19
N VAL A 115 14.48 5.75 -8.71
CA VAL A 115 13.20 5.68 -9.41
C VAL A 115 12.26 6.74 -8.83
N SER A 116 11.67 7.56 -9.71
CA SER A 116 10.73 8.63 -9.33
C SER A 116 9.31 8.24 -9.75
N ILE A 117 8.38 8.40 -8.83
CA ILE A 117 6.94 8.14 -9.00
C ILE A 117 6.20 9.45 -8.75
N GLU A 118 5.33 9.82 -9.68
CA GLU A 118 4.39 10.93 -9.53
C GLU A 118 2.97 10.36 -9.37
N TYR A 119 2.26 10.79 -8.32
CA TYR A 119 0.92 10.33 -8.00
C TYR A 119 -0.01 11.51 -7.69
N LEU A 120 -1.21 11.50 -8.24
CA LEU A 120 -2.25 12.49 -7.97
C LEU A 120 -3.17 12.02 -6.86
N CYS A 121 -3.15 12.70 -5.72
CA CYS A 121 -4.06 12.45 -4.61
C CYS A 121 -5.18 13.50 -4.61
N ALA A 122 -6.42 13.04 -4.76
CA ALA A 122 -7.60 13.91 -4.73
C ALA A 122 -8.33 13.79 -3.39
N ALA A 123 -8.45 14.89 -2.66
CA ALA A 123 -9.19 14.93 -1.41
C ALA A 123 -10.70 14.99 -1.67
N SER A 124 -11.44 14.01 -1.15
CA SER A 124 -12.91 14.09 -1.09
C SER A 124 -13.32 15.00 0.07
N SER A 125 -13.45 16.29 -0.24
CA SER A 125 -13.82 17.34 0.71
C SER A 125 -14.69 18.39 0.00
N PRO A 126 -15.52 19.17 0.72
CA PRO A 126 -16.41 20.17 0.11
C PRO A 126 -15.65 21.17 -0.77
N THR A 127 -14.40 21.46 -0.39
CA THR A 127 -13.42 22.14 -1.23
C THR A 127 -12.51 21.08 -1.85
N TYR A 128 -12.70 20.83 -3.14
CA TYR A 128 -11.89 19.91 -3.91
C TYR A 128 -10.41 20.33 -3.86
N SER A 129 -9.54 19.46 -3.35
CA SER A 129 -8.09 19.71 -3.25
C SER A 129 -7.34 18.60 -3.96
N ILE A 130 -6.45 18.97 -4.89
CA ILE A 130 -5.54 18.05 -5.56
C ILE A 130 -4.14 18.26 -5.01
N TYR A 131 -3.48 17.16 -4.67
CA TYR A 131 -2.08 17.12 -4.28
C TYR A 131 -1.29 16.27 -5.27
N ILE A 132 -0.07 16.70 -5.57
CA ILE A 132 0.89 15.94 -6.38
C ILE A 132 1.92 15.36 -5.42
N ILE A 133 2.09 14.04 -5.44
CA ILE A 133 3.07 13.34 -4.61
C ILE A 133 4.21 12.87 -5.49
N TYR A 134 5.41 13.34 -5.17
CA TYR A 134 6.66 12.87 -5.74
C TYR A 134 7.33 11.92 -4.76
N LEU A 135 7.34 10.63 -5.07
CA LEU A 135 8.02 9.60 -4.30
C LEU A 135 9.26 9.13 -5.07
N GLN A 136 10.42 9.28 -4.45
CA GLN A 136 11.69 8.74 -4.95
C GLN A 136 12.05 7.50 -4.16
N LEU A 137 12.48 6.45 -4.85
CA LEU A 137 12.91 5.18 -4.26
C LEU A 137 14.28 4.77 -4.81
N ALA A 138 15.09 4.14 -3.96
CA ALA A 138 16.35 3.52 -4.35
C ALA A 138 16.63 2.29 -3.47
N ARG A 139 17.44 1.36 -3.98
CA ARG A 139 17.90 0.18 -3.23
C ARG A 139 19.41 0.06 -3.41
N ALA A 140 20.10 -0.46 -2.39
CA ALA A 140 21.51 -0.79 -2.51
C ALA A 140 21.70 -1.73 -3.71
N SER A 141 22.64 -1.36 -4.59
CA SER A 141 23.00 -2.13 -5.79
C SER A 141 23.98 -3.25 -5.47
#